data_AF-A0A0S8HYJ9-F1
#
_entry.id   AF-A0A0S8HYJ9-F1
#
_cell.length_a   1.000
_cell.length_b   1.000
_cell.length_c   1.000
_cell.angle_alpha   90.00
_cell.angle_beta   90.00
_cell.angle_gamma   90.00
#
_symmetry.space_group_name_H-M   'P 1'
#
loop_
_entity.id
_entity.type
_entity.pdbx_description
1 polymer ?
#
loop_
_entity_poly.entity_id
_entity_poly.type
_entity_poly.pdbx_seq_one_letter_code
_entity_poly.pdbx_strand_id
1 'polypeptide(L)'
;MKRSALWLSLLLFLFSVGFLTYRILGLGYPSIPTVPGQTWRFSIDASIRPKGAETLLALALPFEQPGRIIIEERVFSRQMTLTIVKQGENRLGILSEFGMEEETPVTYTAIIHMRPKRPIRSIRPSLGDFPASVPEEGKALARKLVAGWKDLPPPEKIRAIAETISGQWIHSPPAEGDLRAWGEMRDRLGLETSLLALFSAANLSARIVDGLPLVESITDETDRWVEAWDGAKWVGIRLSTGETFNDLQSWLPLSLGGGRAASVSGGEIANIRYSLNREVLTNWSLHFERIKRSPSLLDRWSLFQLPEDFQRTFRILLLVPIGALMISMLRNLAGFPTFGIFMPVLMALAFRNTGIVYGLGIFFGVLTLGYAVRRVLDKLHLLLVPRMSVLLTLVIASFTLVALVGSKFGVREFMAVGLLPFVILTMVIERFFVLTEEAGVKEGVRTAVGSALVAFLTFETISWEPLQLTFFLYPELLAAVSAFQILVGQYSGYRLSELFRFRKILGSS
;
A
#
# COMPACT_ATOMS: atom_id res chain seq x y z
N MET A 1 -18.09 22.89 -37.75
CA MET A 1 -17.65 21.51 -37.46
C MET A 1 -18.11 20.59 -38.58
N LYS A 2 -17.28 19.65 -39.06
CA LYS A 2 -17.68 18.71 -40.12
C LYS A 2 -18.56 17.60 -39.50
N ARG A 3 -19.74 17.34 -40.08
CA ARG A 3 -20.71 16.35 -39.55
C ARG A 3 -20.09 14.97 -39.29
N SER A 4 -19.15 14.53 -40.12
CA SER A 4 -18.48 13.22 -39.99
C SER A 4 -17.67 13.05 -38.69
N ALA A 5 -17.00 14.10 -38.21
CA ALA A 5 -16.21 14.00 -36.98
C ALA A 5 -17.05 14.09 -35.71
N LEU A 6 -18.18 14.79 -35.77
CA LEU A 6 -19.17 14.78 -34.69
C LEU A 6 -19.74 13.36 -34.51
N TRP A 7 -20.11 12.69 -35.60
CA TRP A 7 -20.56 11.30 -35.54
C TRP A 7 -19.49 10.34 -35.01
N LEU A 8 -18.23 10.49 -35.44
CA LEU A 8 -17.11 9.67 -34.94
C LEU A 8 -16.89 9.89 -33.43
N SER A 9 -16.86 11.15 -32.97
CA SER A 9 -16.70 11.50 -31.57
C SER A 9 -17.86 10.95 -30.72
N LEU A 10 -19.10 11.08 -31.19
CA LEU A 10 -20.29 10.56 -30.52
C LEU A 10 -20.23 9.03 -30.38
N LEU A 11 -19.82 8.32 -31.45
CA LEU A 11 -19.71 6.86 -31.43
C LEU A 11 -18.65 6.40 -30.43
N LEU A 12 -17.46 7.02 -30.42
CA LEU A 12 -16.41 6.71 -29.46
C LEU A 12 -16.82 7.00 -28.01
N PHE A 13 -17.54 8.08 -27.78
CA PHE A 13 -18.06 8.43 -26.46
C PHE A 13 -19.12 7.41 -25.99
N LEU A 14 -20.08 7.06 -26.86
CA LEU A 14 -21.09 6.03 -26.55
C LEU A 14 -20.46 4.66 -26.29
N PHE A 15 -19.43 4.29 -27.04
CA PHE A 15 -18.68 3.05 -26.81
C PHE A 15 -18.04 3.03 -25.42
N SER A 16 -17.37 4.12 -25.04
CA SER A 16 -16.74 4.25 -23.71
C SER A 16 -17.77 4.16 -22.58
N VAL A 17 -18.87 4.92 -22.68
CA VAL A 17 -19.95 4.92 -21.67
C VAL A 17 -20.64 3.56 -21.58
N GLY A 18 -20.89 2.89 -22.71
CA GLY A 18 -21.50 1.57 -22.74
C GLY A 18 -20.67 0.50 -22.01
N PHE A 19 -19.36 0.46 -22.28
CA PHE A 19 -18.44 -0.46 -21.60
C PHE A 19 -18.30 -0.15 -20.11
N LEU A 20 -18.17 1.12 -19.76
CA LEU A 20 -18.06 1.56 -18.37
C LEU A 20 -19.33 1.21 -17.58
N THR A 21 -20.50 1.40 -18.16
CA THR A 21 -21.79 1.04 -17.56
C THR A 21 -21.90 -0.48 -17.37
N TYR A 22 -21.48 -1.27 -18.37
CA TYR A 22 -21.45 -2.73 -18.26
C TYR A 22 -20.49 -3.22 -17.16
N ARG A 23 -19.31 -2.60 -17.01
CA ARG A 23 -18.37 -2.95 -15.94
C ARG A 23 -18.90 -2.59 -14.54
N ILE A 24 -19.52 -1.43 -14.39
CA ILE A 24 -20.05 -0.98 -13.10
C ILE A 24 -21.28 -1.79 -12.70
N LEU A 25 -22.28 -1.91 -13.57
CA LEU A 25 -23.56 -2.55 -13.25
C LEU A 25 -23.54 -4.07 -13.44
N GLY A 26 -22.86 -4.57 -14.47
CA GLY A 26 -22.82 -5.99 -14.80
C GLY A 26 -21.74 -6.77 -14.03
N LEU A 27 -20.54 -6.19 -13.89
CA LEU A 27 -19.41 -6.85 -13.22
C LEU A 27 -19.15 -6.33 -11.79
N GLY A 28 -19.91 -5.33 -11.34
CA GLY A 28 -19.82 -4.81 -9.97
C GLY A 28 -18.54 -4.01 -9.70
N TYR A 29 -17.92 -3.41 -10.72
CA TYR A 29 -16.74 -2.57 -10.53
C TYR A 29 -17.14 -1.29 -9.77
N PRO A 30 -16.33 -0.82 -8.79
CA PRO A 30 -16.65 0.37 -8.01
C PRO A 30 -16.62 1.63 -8.89
N SER A 31 -17.68 2.46 -8.82
CA SER A 31 -17.83 3.67 -9.65
C SER A 31 -16.80 4.77 -9.38
N ILE A 32 -16.17 4.77 -8.20
CA ILE A 32 -15.07 5.66 -7.83
C ILE A 32 -14.03 4.80 -7.09
N PRO A 33 -12.73 4.90 -7.41
CA PRO A 33 -11.70 4.23 -6.63
C PRO A 33 -11.62 4.90 -5.25
N THR A 34 -12.39 4.38 -4.28
CA THR A 34 -12.32 4.85 -2.90
C THR A 34 -10.99 4.43 -2.27
N VAL A 35 -10.28 5.41 -1.71
CA VAL A 35 -9.07 5.24 -0.90
C VAL A 35 -9.46 4.66 0.49
N PRO A 36 -8.51 4.07 1.21
CA PRO A 36 -8.22 2.64 1.31
C PRO A 36 -9.20 1.86 2.20
N GLY A 37 -9.33 0.55 1.94
CA GLY A 37 -9.81 -0.37 2.97
C GLY A 37 -8.83 -0.40 4.15
N GLN A 38 -9.30 -0.73 5.36
CA GLN A 38 -8.43 -0.95 6.52
C GLN A 38 -7.60 -2.21 6.31
N THR A 39 -6.54 -2.10 5.50
CA THR A 39 -5.67 -3.20 5.15
C THR A 39 -4.34 -3.02 5.88
N TRP A 40 -3.85 -4.11 6.44
CA TRP A 40 -2.64 -4.17 7.23
C TRP A 40 -1.69 -5.16 6.59
N ARG A 41 -0.45 -4.73 6.38
CA ARG A 41 0.66 -5.63 6.08
C ARG A 41 1.23 -6.12 7.40
N PHE A 42 1.17 -7.42 7.59
CA PHE A 42 1.81 -8.12 8.70
C PHE A 42 3.03 -8.85 8.18
N SER A 43 4.20 -8.59 8.75
CA SER A 43 5.43 -9.29 8.42
C SER A 43 6.08 -9.85 9.69
N ILE A 44 6.57 -11.09 9.61
CA ILE A 44 7.40 -11.73 10.63
C ILE A 44 8.77 -11.95 10.01
N ASP A 45 9.80 -11.34 10.58
CA ASP A 45 11.19 -11.57 10.23
C ASP A 45 11.84 -12.32 11.39
N ALA A 46 12.20 -13.58 11.19
CA ALA A 46 12.85 -14.41 12.20
C ALA A 46 14.20 -14.91 11.70
N SER A 47 15.22 -14.89 12.56
CA SER A 47 16.50 -15.53 12.32
C SER A 47 16.73 -16.62 13.37
N ILE A 48 17.18 -17.78 12.90
CA ILE A 48 17.30 -18.98 13.72
C ILE A 48 18.75 -19.42 13.74
N ARG A 49 19.25 -19.70 14.95
CA ARG A 49 20.55 -20.33 15.15
C ARG A 49 20.35 -21.82 15.45
N PRO A 50 20.79 -22.73 14.55
CA PRO A 50 20.65 -24.16 14.78
C PRO A 50 21.54 -24.62 15.93
N LYS A 51 21.06 -25.58 16.74
CA LYS A 51 21.85 -26.25 17.80
C LYS A 51 21.87 -27.78 17.66
N GLY A 52 20.99 -28.36 16.86
CA GLY A 52 20.87 -29.79 16.65
C GLY A 52 20.71 -30.18 15.18
N ALA A 53 20.63 -31.50 14.92
CA ALA A 53 20.54 -32.07 13.58
C ALA A 53 19.21 -31.75 12.87
N GLU A 54 18.14 -31.57 13.63
CA GLU A 54 16.81 -31.18 13.15
C GLU A 54 16.39 -29.91 13.88
N THR A 55 16.02 -28.87 13.13
CA THR A 55 15.49 -27.63 13.69
C THR A 55 14.07 -27.44 13.18
N LEU A 56 13.13 -27.32 14.11
CA LEU A 56 11.71 -27.08 13.84
C LEU A 56 11.31 -25.72 14.39
N LEU A 57 10.83 -24.84 13.52
CA LEU A 57 10.25 -23.55 13.89
C LEU A 57 8.74 -23.61 13.69
N ALA A 58 7.98 -23.37 14.75
CA ALA A 58 6.55 -23.16 14.69
C ALA A 58 6.24 -21.67 14.88
N LEU A 59 5.64 -21.06 13.86
CA LEU A 59 5.14 -19.69 13.90
C LEU A 59 3.61 -19.68 13.91
N ALA A 60 3.02 -18.92 14.81
CA ALA A 60 1.59 -18.65 14.78
C ALA A 60 1.30 -17.63 13.67
N LEU A 61 0.47 -18.04 12.72
CA LEU A 61 0.11 -17.23 11.56
C LEU A 61 -1.29 -16.62 11.76
N PRO A 62 -1.55 -15.44 11.21
CA PRO A 62 -2.89 -14.87 11.22
C PRO A 62 -3.86 -15.83 10.53
N PHE A 63 -5.08 -15.86 11.05
CA PHE A 63 -6.15 -16.72 10.56
C PHE A 63 -7.41 -15.92 10.25
N GLU A 64 -8.25 -16.48 9.39
CA GLU A 64 -9.48 -15.81 8.96
C GLU A 64 -10.53 -15.87 10.07
N GLN A 65 -11.13 -14.73 10.38
CA GLN A 65 -12.21 -14.59 11.34
C GLN A 65 -13.32 -13.74 10.74
N PRO A 66 -14.57 -13.82 11.23
CA PRO A 66 -15.61 -12.88 10.83
C PRO A 66 -15.13 -11.43 11.00
N GLY A 67 -15.07 -10.67 9.90
CA GLY A 67 -14.55 -9.30 9.89
C GLY A 67 -13.07 -9.15 9.45
N ARG A 68 -12.34 -10.25 9.28
CA ARG A 68 -10.94 -10.28 8.81
C ARG A 68 -10.74 -11.31 7.72
N ILE A 69 -10.12 -10.91 6.63
CA ILE A 69 -9.78 -11.81 5.53
C ILE A 69 -8.32 -11.62 5.16
N ILE A 70 -7.64 -12.73 4.86
CA ILE A 70 -6.25 -12.71 4.42
C ILE A 70 -6.28 -12.67 2.90
N ILE A 71 -5.75 -11.60 2.33
CA ILE A 71 -5.79 -11.36 0.87
C ILE A 71 -4.68 -12.14 0.20
N GLU A 72 -3.49 -12.06 0.77
CA GLU A 72 -2.28 -12.60 0.19
C GLU A 72 -1.35 -13.04 1.31
N GLU A 73 -0.69 -14.17 1.10
CA GLU A 73 0.37 -14.68 1.96
C GLU A 73 1.58 -15.05 1.08
N ARG A 74 2.75 -14.53 1.46
CA ARG A 74 4.03 -14.83 0.82
C ARG A 74 5.01 -15.26 1.89
N VAL A 75 5.80 -16.27 1.56
CA VAL A 75 6.82 -16.81 2.45
C VAL A 75 8.12 -16.79 1.68
N PHE A 76 9.13 -16.16 2.27
CA PHE A 76 10.47 -16.16 1.72
C PHE A 76 11.39 -16.89 2.70
N SER A 77 11.83 -18.07 2.28
CA SER A 77 12.87 -18.84 2.97
C SER A 77 13.83 -19.37 1.91
N ARG A 78 15.13 -19.27 2.17
CA ARG A 78 16.17 -19.72 1.22
C ARG A 78 16.33 -21.24 1.19
N GLN A 79 16.03 -21.90 2.30
CA GLN A 79 16.35 -23.33 2.51
C GLN A 79 15.16 -24.11 3.06
N MET A 80 14.34 -23.52 3.94
CA MET A 80 13.24 -24.25 4.60
C MET A 80 11.95 -24.29 3.79
N THR A 81 11.25 -25.43 3.86
CA THR A 81 9.88 -25.57 3.34
C THR A 81 8.86 -25.24 4.44
N LEU A 82 7.91 -24.35 4.16
CA LEU A 82 6.81 -24.05 5.08
C LEU A 82 5.64 -25.02 4.87
N THR A 83 5.22 -25.67 5.96
CA THR A 83 3.97 -26.42 6.03
C THR A 83 2.99 -25.69 6.95
N ILE A 84 1.83 -25.30 6.42
CA ILE A 84 0.78 -24.66 7.24
C ILE A 84 -0.16 -25.75 7.75
N VAL A 85 -0.20 -25.92 9.08
CA VAL A 85 -1.10 -26.84 9.77
C VAL A 85 -2.22 -26.05 10.43
N LYS A 86 -3.47 -26.47 10.21
CA LYS A 86 -4.63 -25.91 10.90
C LYS A 86 -4.96 -26.75 12.13
N GLN A 87 -5.02 -26.11 13.30
CA GLN A 87 -5.39 -26.74 14.57
C GLN A 87 -6.56 -25.96 15.18
N GLY A 88 -7.79 -26.41 14.92
CA GLY A 88 -8.99 -25.65 15.29
C GLY A 88 -9.06 -24.32 14.52
N GLU A 89 -9.18 -23.21 15.24
CA GLU A 89 -9.11 -21.85 14.66
C GLU A 89 -7.66 -21.40 14.38
N ASN A 90 -6.65 -22.01 15.02
CA ASN A 90 -5.26 -21.60 14.87
C ASN A 90 -4.64 -22.09 13.56
N ARG A 91 -3.74 -21.27 13.01
CA ARG A 91 -2.86 -21.64 11.90
C ARG A 91 -1.42 -21.61 12.39
N LEU A 92 -0.75 -22.74 12.30
CA LEU A 92 0.67 -22.88 12.67
C LEU A 92 1.47 -23.13 11.40
N GLY A 93 2.41 -22.23 11.11
CA GLY A 93 3.42 -22.41 10.09
C GLY A 93 4.59 -23.18 10.68
N ILE A 94 4.76 -24.43 10.27
CA ILE A 94 5.88 -25.28 10.68
C ILE A 94 6.93 -25.22 9.57
N LEU A 95 8.11 -24.74 9.91
CA LEU A 95 9.30 -24.79 9.06
C LEU A 95 10.25 -25.84 9.65
N SER A 96 10.64 -26.80 8.83
CA SER A 96 11.55 -27.88 9.20
C SER A 96 12.71 -27.93 8.22
N GLU A 97 13.92 -28.09 8.73
CA GLU A 97 15.11 -28.37 7.92
C GLU A 97 16.09 -29.27 8.67
N PHE A 98 16.83 -30.08 7.90
CA PHE A 98 17.85 -30.97 8.42
C PHE A 98 19.25 -30.44 8.11
N GLY A 99 20.15 -30.45 9.11
CA GLY A 99 21.57 -30.15 8.89
C GLY A 99 21.90 -28.68 8.59
N MET A 100 21.27 -27.74 9.30
CA MET A 100 21.62 -26.32 9.18
C MET A 100 22.91 -25.98 9.93
N GLU A 101 23.85 -25.31 9.24
CA GLU A 101 25.11 -24.82 9.82
C GLU A 101 25.14 -23.27 9.95
N GLU A 102 24.34 -22.55 9.16
CA GLU A 102 24.32 -21.08 9.13
C GLU A 102 23.00 -20.48 9.63
N GLU A 103 23.07 -19.24 10.14
CA GLU A 103 21.90 -18.47 10.54
C GLU A 103 21.05 -18.12 9.31
N THR A 104 19.82 -18.63 9.28
CA THR A 104 18.93 -18.48 8.13
C THR A 104 17.79 -17.52 8.44
N PRO A 105 17.62 -16.42 7.67
CA PRO A 105 16.48 -15.54 7.81
C PRO A 105 15.24 -16.14 7.14
N VAL A 106 14.12 -16.10 7.84
CA VAL A 106 12.79 -16.47 7.36
C VAL A 106 11.90 -15.25 7.44
N THR A 107 11.29 -14.87 6.31
CA THR A 107 10.32 -13.78 6.25
C THR A 107 8.96 -14.31 5.85
N TYR A 108 7.98 -14.16 6.73
CA TYR A 108 6.56 -14.35 6.41
C TYR A 108 5.91 -12.99 6.20
N THR A 109 5.12 -12.81 5.14
CA THR A 109 4.33 -11.60 4.92
C THR A 109 2.89 -11.96 4.56
N ALA A 110 1.94 -11.35 5.25
CA ALA A 110 0.52 -11.48 5.00
C ALA A 110 -0.15 -10.10 4.88
N ILE A 111 -1.12 -10.01 3.99
CA ILE A 111 -1.95 -8.82 3.81
C ILE A 111 -3.34 -9.12 4.36
N ILE A 112 -3.73 -8.38 5.41
CA ILE A 112 -4.96 -8.61 6.17
C ILE A 112 -5.93 -7.46 5.93
N HIS A 113 -7.12 -7.74 5.42
CA HIS A 113 -8.17 -6.74 5.26
C HIS A 113 -9.23 -6.84 6.33
N MET A 114 -9.54 -5.71 6.96
CA MET A 114 -10.61 -5.59 7.94
C MET A 114 -11.88 -5.07 7.27
N ARG A 115 -12.97 -5.83 7.41
CA ARG A 115 -14.30 -5.42 6.91
C ARG A 115 -14.97 -4.50 7.94
N PRO A 116 -15.59 -3.39 7.51
CA PRO A 116 -16.27 -2.49 8.44
C PRO A 116 -17.48 -3.15 9.12
N LYS A 117 -17.60 -2.86 10.42
CA LYS A 117 -18.67 -3.15 11.41
C LYS A 117 -19.99 -3.66 10.82
N ARG A 118 -20.07 -4.95 10.50
CA ARG A 118 -21.34 -5.68 10.65
C ARG A 118 -21.33 -6.32 12.03
N PRO A 119 -22.43 -6.23 12.82
CA PRO A 119 -22.54 -6.97 14.06
C PRO A 119 -22.48 -8.45 13.71
N ILE A 120 -21.31 -9.05 13.91
CA ILE A 120 -21.13 -10.48 13.75
C ILE A 120 -21.93 -11.11 14.88
N ARG A 121 -22.86 -11.99 14.53
CA ARG A 121 -23.59 -12.80 15.50
C ARG A 121 -22.59 -13.76 16.12
N SER A 122 -22.09 -13.41 17.29
CA SER A 122 -21.12 -14.20 18.03
C SER A 122 -21.78 -15.51 18.47
N ILE A 123 -21.17 -16.64 18.08
CA ILE A 123 -21.67 -17.96 18.46
C ILE A 123 -21.39 -18.11 19.96
N ARG A 124 -22.40 -18.49 20.74
CA ARG A 124 -22.22 -18.74 22.17
C ARG A 124 -21.17 -19.85 22.34
N PRO A 125 -20.02 -19.58 22.98
CA PRO A 125 -19.00 -20.59 23.17
C PRO A 125 -19.49 -21.69 24.11
N SER A 126 -18.95 -22.90 23.96
CA SER A 126 -19.10 -23.93 24.97
C SER A 126 -18.47 -23.48 26.28
N LEU A 127 -19.04 -23.91 27.40
CA LEU A 127 -18.43 -23.71 28.72
C LEU A 127 -17.02 -24.32 28.72
N GLY A 128 -16.04 -23.56 29.22
CA GLY A 128 -14.66 -23.99 29.25
C GLY A 128 -14.43 -24.99 30.37
N ASP A 129 -13.99 -26.21 30.03
CA ASP A 129 -13.54 -27.18 31.02
C ASP A 129 -12.31 -26.67 31.78
N PHE A 130 -12.11 -27.15 33.00
CA PHE A 130 -10.89 -26.84 33.76
C PHE A 130 -9.66 -27.30 32.96
N PRO A 131 -8.57 -26.50 32.92
CA PRO A 131 -7.35 -26.93 32.27
C PRO A 131 -6.85 -28.27 32.85
N ALA A 132 -6.45 -29.20 31.98
CA ALA A 132 -6.04 -30.55 32.38
C ALA A 132 -4.85 -30.57 33.36
N SER A 133 -4.03 -29.51 33.35
CA SER A 133 -2.89 -29.33 34.25
C SER A 133 -3.25 -28.94 35.68
N VAL A 134 -4.52 -28.63 35.97
CA VAL A 134 -4.96 -28.18 37.30
C VAL A 134 -5.38 -29.40 38.14
N PRO A 135 -4.73 -29.64 39.30
CA PRO A 135 -5.11 -30.73 40.19
C PRO A 135 -6.49 -30.49 40.85
N GLU A 136 -7.16 -31.54 41.29
CA GLU A 136 -8.49 -31.44 41.92
C GLU A 136 -8.52 -30.52 43.14
N GLU A 137 -7.45 -30.48 43.93
CA GLU A 137 -7.29 -29.54 45.05
C GLU A 137 -7.40 -28.08 44.58
N GLY A 138 -6.79 -27.76 43.43
CA GLY A 138 -6.86 -26.44 42.83
C GLY A 138 -8.23 -26.11 42.26
N LYS A 139 -8.94 -27.09 41.72
CA LYS A 139 -10.33 -26.91 41.28
C LYS A 139 -11.25 -26.62 42.46
N ALA A 140 -11.07 -27.34 43.57
CA ALA A 140 -11.85 -27.11 44.80
C ALA A 140 -11.58 -25.73 45.40
N LEU A 141 -10.30 -25.31 45.43
CA LEU A 141 -9.92 -24.00 45.95
C LEU A 141 -10.44 -22.86 45.06
N ALA A 142 -10.32 -22.97 43.73
CA ALA A 142 -10.88 -22.00 42.80
C ALA A 142 -12.40 -21.86 42.95
N ARG A 143 -13.14 -22.96 43.12
CA ARG A 143 -14.59 -22.93 43.38
C ARG A 143 -14.94 -22.24 44.71
N LYS A 144 -14.12 -22.44 45.75
CA LYS A 144 -14.30 -21.79 47.05
C LYS A 144 -14.11 -20.27 46.95
N LEU A 145 -13.08 -19.82 46.22
CA LEU A 145 -12.79 -18.40 46.01
C LEU A 145 -13.91 -17.70 45.22
N VAL A 146 -14.47 -18.37 44.22
CA VAL A 146 -15.50 -17.81 43.34
C VAL A 146 -16.92 -17.98 43.90
N ALA A 147 -17.10 -18.72 45.01
CA ALA A 147 -18.40 -18.95 45.62
C ALA A 147 -19.12 -17.64 45.98
N GLY A 148 -18.38 -16.62 46.42
CA GLY A 148 -18.91 -15.27 46.71
C GLY A 148 -19.39 -14.49 45.48
N TRP A 149 -19.07 -14.96 44.26
CA TRP A 149 -19.45 -14.34 42.99
C TRP A 149 -20.52 -15.13 42.24
N LYS A 150 -21.14 -16.14 42.89
CA LYS A 150 -22.11 -17.02 42.24
C LYS A 150 -23.30 -16.24 41.67
N ASP A 151 -23.79 -15.25 42.40
CA ASP A 151 -24.99 -14.47 42.07
C ASP A 151 -24.71 -13.21 41.25
N LEU A 152 -23.43 -12.86 41.02
CA LEU A 152 -23.08 -11.71 40.20
C LEU A 152 -23.41 -11.94 38.71
N PRO A 153 -23.76 -10.90 37.94
CA PRO A 153 -23.90 -11.03 36.50
C PRO A 153 -22.52 -11.33 35.84
N PRO A 154 -22.47 -12.06 34.71
CA PRO A 154 -21.22 -12.41 34.03
C PRO A 154 -20.22 -11.27 33.79
N PRO A 155 -20.61 -10.05 33.36
CA PRO A 155 -19.65 -8.95 33.17
C PRO A 155 -18.98 -8.51 34.48
N GLU A 156 -19.70 -8.55 35.61
CA GLU A 156 -19.13 -8.21 36.91
C GLU A 156 -18.21 -9.32 37.43
N LYS A 157 -18.54 -10.60 37.18
CA LYS A 157 -17.63 -11.71 37.46
C LYS A 157 -16.32 -11.59 36.70
N ILE A 158 -16.38 -11.22 35.41
CA ILE A 158 -15.19 -11.03 34.57
C ILE A 158 -14.31 -9.92 35.15
N ARG A 159 -14.91 -8.79 35.55
CA ARG A 159 -14.19 -7.68 36.17
C ARG A 159 -13.56 -8.07 37.52
N ALA A 160 -14.31 -8.76 38.38
CA ALA A 160 -13.80 -9.24 39.66
C ALA A 160 -12.61 -10.18 39.50
N ILE A 161 -12.64 -11.09 38.49
CA ILE A 161 -11.51 -11.96 38.16
C ILE A 161 -10.34 -11.14 37.60
N ALA A 162 -10.59 -10.15 36.74
CA ALA A 162 -9.53 -9.29 36.20
C ALA A 162 -8.78 -8.52 37.30
N GLU A 163 -9.49 -8.03 38.32
CA GLU A 163 -8.92 -7.33 39.48
C GLU A 163 -8.02 -8.25 40.32
N THR A 164 -8.23 -9.57 40.30
CA THR A 164 -7.32 -10.51 40.98
C THR A 164 -5.91 -10.52 40.38
N ILE A 165 -5.76 -10.12 39.11
CA ILE A 165 -4.47 -10.01 38.42
C ILE A 165 -3.63 -8.90 39.06
N SER A 166 -4.25 -7.77 39.40
CA SER A 166 -3.61 -6.66 40.11
C SER A 166 -3.53 -6.89 41.62
N GLY A 167 -3.96 -8.06 42.12
CA GLY A 167 -3.94 -8.44 43.53
C GLY A 167 -5.10 -7.87 44.35
N GLN A 168 -6.11 -7.28 43.71
CA GLN A 168 -7.26 -6.69 44.39
C GLN A 168 -8.44 -7.67 44.41
N TRP A 169 -8.96 -7.96 45.60
CA TRP A 169 -10.15 -8.79 45.80
C TRP A 169 -11.30 -7.93 46.34
N ILE A 170 -11.92 -7.14 45.45
CA ILE A 170 -12.89 -6.10 45.83
C ILE A 170 -14.23 -6.69 46.25
N HIS A 171 -14.71 -7.70 45.53
CA HIS A 171 -15.98 -8.36 45.82
C HIS A 171 -15.76 -9.58 46.71
N SER A 172 -16.26 -9.56 47.95
CA SER A 172 -16.21 -10.68 48.90
C SER A 172 -14.80 -11.26 49.09
N PRO A 173 -13.88 -10.53 49.77
CA PRO A 173 -12.49 -10.95 49.92
C PRO A 173 -12.41 -12.33 50.61
N PRO A 174 -11.64 -13.28 50.04
CA PRO A 174 -11.46 -14.60 50.66
C PRO A 174 -10.69 -14.52 51.98
N ALA A 175 -10.77 -15.58 52.79
CA ALA A 175 -9.95 -15.69 53.99
C ALA A 175 -8.45 -15.67 53.64
N GLU A 176 -7.62 -15.05 54.47
CA GLU A 176 -6.17 -14.92 54.22
C GLU A 176 -5.46 -16.26 53.97
N GLY A 177 -5.91 -17.33 54.62
CA GLY A 177 -5.36 -18.68 54.41
C GLY A 177 -5.64 -19.22 53.00
N ASP A 178 -6.82 -18.96 52.45
CA ASP A 178 -7.19 -19.37 51.09
C ASP A 178 -6.43 -18.54 50.03
N LEU A 179 -6.19 -17.24 50.31
CA LEU A 179 -5.38 -16.37 49.44
C LEU A 179 -3.92 -16.80 49.36
N ARG A 180 -3.32 -17.22 50.49
CA ARG A 180 -1.94 -17.74 50.52
C ARG A 180 -1.83 -19.06 49.75
N ALA A 181 -2.76 -19.98 49.99
CA ALA A 181 -2.80 -21.25 49.27
C ALA A 181 -3.00 -21.06 47.76
N TRP A 182 -3.81 -20.07 47.35
CA TRP A 182 -3.94 -19.70 45.94
C TRP A 182 -2.68 -19.07 45.37
N GLY A 183 -1.98 -18.22 46.13
CA GLY A 183 -0.70 -17.64 45.74
C GLY A 183 0.35 -18.70 45.44
N GLU A 184 0.53 -19.67 46.34
CA GLU A 184 1.44 -20.80 46.13
C GLU A 184 1.06 -21.64 44.90
N MET A 185 -0.24 -21.83 44.68
CA MET A 185 -0.75 -22.55 43.52
C MET A 185 -0.50 -21.80 42.21
N ARG A 186 -0.72 -20.48 42.21
CA ARG A 186 -0.44 -19.61 41.07
C ARG A 186 1.04 -19.63 40.71
N ASP A 187 1.93 -19.64 41.70
CA ASP A 187 3.37 -19.69 41.46
C ASP A 187 3.80 -21.03 40.87
N ARG A 188 3.12 -22.14 41.21
CA ARG A 188 3.36 -23.47 40.63
C ARG A 188 2.79 -23.65 39.23
N LEU A 189 1.56 -23.19 38.98
CA LEU A 189 0.83 -23.40 37.72
C LEU A 189 1.08 -22.28 36.68
N GLY A 190 1.59 -21.13 37.12
CA GLY A 190 1.65 -19.91 36.34
C GLY A 190 0.34 -19.11 36.35
N LEU A 191 0.47 -17.80 36.13
CA LEU A 191 -0.63 -16.84 36.13
C LEU A 191 -1.76 -17.28 35.17
N GLU A 192 -1.40 -17.66 33.96
CA GLU A 192 -2.32 -18.04 32.88
C GLU A 192 -3.24 -19.20 33.22
N THR A 193 -2.66 -20.31 33.66
CA THR A 193 -3.43 -21.51 34.02
C THR A 193 -4.28 -21.28 35.27
N SER A 194 -3.77 -20.51 36.24
CA SER A 194 -4.53 -20.15 37.44
C SER A 194 -5.75 -19.28 37.11
N LEU A 195 -5.63 -18.31 36.19
CA LEU A 195 -6.74 -17.46 35.78
C LEU A 195 -7.80 -18.25 35.02
N LEU A 196 -7.39 -19.12 34.09
CA LEU A 196 -8.34 -20.01 33.40
C LEU A 196 -9.10 -20.89 34.39
N ALA A 197 -8.44 -21.40 35.45
CA ALA A 197 -9.11 -22.14 36.50
C ALA A 197 -10.16 -21.31 37.27
N LEU A 198 -9.91 -20.02 37.52
CA LEU A 198 -10.91 -19.12 38.12
C LEU A 198 -12.10 -18.88 37.19
N PHE A 199 -11.85 -18.66 35.90
CA PHE A 199 -12.93 -18.50 34.91
C PHE A 199 -13.78 -19.77 34.79
N SER A 200 -13.16 -20.96 34.72
CA SER A 200 -13.87 -22.24 34.72
C SER A 200 -14.66 -22.45 36.02
N ALA A 201 -14.10 -22.09 37.18
CA ALA A 201 -14.80 -22.15 38.46
C ALA A 201 -16.00 -21.18 38.54
N ALA A 202 -15.92 -20.03 37.85
CA ALA A 202 -17.00 -19.06 37.71
C ALA A 202 -18.08 -19.47 36.71
N ASN A 203 -17.92 -20.61 36.03
CA ASN A 203 -18.77 -21.07 34.94
C ASN A 203 -18.78 -20.07 33.77
N LEU A 204 -17.59 -19.50 33.46
CA LEU A 204 -17.37 -18.58 32.35
C LEU A 204 -16.47 -19.23 31.30
N SER A 205 -16.79 -19.04 30.01
CA SER A 205 -15.91 -19.44 28.92
C SER A 205 -14.79 -18.42 28.77
N ALA A 206 -13.54 -18.86 28.97
CA ALA A 206 -12.36 -18.04 28.78
C ALA A 206 -11.29 -18.77 27.97
N ARG A 207 -10.52 -18.01 27.18
CA ARG A 207 -9.37 -18.52 26.43
C ARG A 207 -8.22 -17.53 26.47
N ILE A 208 -6.99 -18.03 26.51
CA ILE A 208 -5.79 -17.20 26.39
C ILE A 208 -5.51 -16.95 24.91
N VAL A 209 -5.19 -15.71 24.59
CA VAL A 209 -4.84 -15.26 23.24
C VAL A 209 -3.48 -14.58 23.29
N ASP A 210 -2.68 -14.87 22.27
CA ASP A 210 -1.38 -14.24 22.03
C ASP A 210 -1.44 -13.52 20.68
N GLY A 211 -1.00 -12.26 20.64
CA GLY A 211 -1.14 -11.43 19.45
C GLY A 211 -0.58 -10.02 19.59
N LEU A 212 -0.98 -9.13 18.69
CA LEU A 212 -0.42 -7.79 18.57
C LEU A 212 -1.52 -6.73 18.45
N PRO A 213 -1.33 -5.52 19.00
CA PRO A 213 -2.24 -4.41 18.71
C PRO A 213 -2.18 -4.04 17.22
N LEU A 214 -3.32 -3.74 16.61
CA LEU A 214 -3.43 -3.23 15.23
C LEU A 214 -3.04 -1.75 15.16
N VAL A 215 -1.77 -1.49 15.42
CA VAL A 215 -1.14 -0.17 15.37
C VAL A 215 0.16 -0.30 14.56
N GLU A 216 0.51 0.74 13.80
CA GLU A 216 1.78 0.78 13.08
C GLU A 216 2.93 0.67 14.06
N SER A 217 3.58 -0.48 14.07
CA SER A 217 4.57 -0.81 15.09
C SER A 217 5.52 -1.89 14.58
N ILE A 218 6.74 -1.83 15.11
CA ILE A 218 7.76 -2.85 14.95
C ILE A 218 8.12 -3.27 16.38
N THR A 219 7.86 -4.54 16.71
CA THR A 219 8.08 -5.08 18.06
C THR A 219 8.68 -6.48 17.97
N ASP A 220 9.46 -6.85 18.97
CA ASP A 220 10.06 -8.18 19.08
C ASP A 220 9.23 -9.08 20.04
N GLU A 221 8.28 -8.48 20.77
CA GLU A 221 7.41 -9.15 21.73
C GLU A 221 5.93 -9.05 21.35
N THR A 222 5.16 -10.09 21.70
CA THR A 222 3.71 -10.15 21.54
C THR A 222 3.00 -9.94 22.88
N ASP A 223 1.80 -9.34 22.82
CA ASP A 223 0.94 -9.13 23.97
C ASP A 223 0.04 -10.34 24.21
N ARG A 224 -0.13 -10.71 25.48
CA ARG A 224 -1.02 -11.81 25.88
C ARG A 224 -2.21 -11.30 26.69
N TRP A 225 -3.40 -11.77 26.33
CA TRP A 225 -4.65 -11.41 26.99
C TRP A 225 -5.57 -12.63 27.13
N VAL A 226 -6.54 -12.52 28.03
CA VAL A 226 -7.63 -13.51 28.19
C VAL A 226 -8.88 -12.94 27.54
N GLU A 227 -9.50 -13.69 26.64
CA GLU A 227 -10.84 -13.40 26.16
C GLU A 227 -11.85 -14.18 26.99
N ALA A 228 -12.75 -13.48 27.68
CA ALA A 228 -13.83 -14.06 28.48
C ALA A 228 -15.19 -13.69 27.90
N TRP A 229 -16.14 -14.62 27.95
CA TRP A 229 -17.49 -14.42 27.39
C TRP A 229 -18.46 -13.84 28.42
N ASP A 230 -19.00 -12.64 28.17
CA ASP A 230 -19.91 -11.93 29.08
C ASP A 230 -21.40 -12.34 28.95
N GLY A 231 -21.71 -13.27 28.04
CA GLY A 231 -23.08 -13.67 27.70
C GLY A 231 -23.55 -13.16 26.35
N ALA A 232 -22.99 -12.04 25.86
CA ALA A 232 -23.33 -11.44 24.56
C ALA A 232 -22.10 -11.27 23.64
N LYS A 233 -20.95 -10.93 24.21
CA LYS A 233 -19.70 -10.63 23.49
C LYS A 233 -18.47 -11.14 24.25
N TRP A 234 -17.36 -11.22 23.54
CA TRP A 234 -16.05 -11.46 24.12
C TRP A 234 -15.48 -10.15 24.68
N VAL A 235 -14.93 -10.22 25.89
CA VAL A 235 -14.23 -9.15 26.58
C VAL A 235 -12.78 -9.58 26.78
N GLY A 236 -11.84 -8.74 26.36
CA GLY A 236 -10.40 -8.97 26.53
C GLY A 236 -9.91 -8.45 27.86
N ILE A 237 -8.96 -9.16 28.49
CA ILE A 237 -8.29 -8.77 29.73
C ILE A 237 -6.80 -8.91 29.53
N ARG A 238 -6.05 -7.82 29.59
CA ARG A 238 -4.60 -7.86 29.40
C ARG A 238 -3.94 -8.51 30.61
N LEU A 239 -3.07 -9.50 30.39
CA LEU A 239 -2.42 -10.24 31.49
C LEU A 239 -1.37 -9.41 32.24
N SER A 240 -0.76 -8.42 31.58
CA SER A 240 0.25 -7.56 32.18
C SER A 240 -0.31 -6.46 33.08
N THR A 241 -1.49 -5.92 32.77
CA THR A 241 -2.09 -4.80 33.51
C THR A 241 -3.38 -5.15 34.25
N GLY A 242 -4.06 -6.24 33.88
CA GLY A 242 -5.40 -6.56 34.36
C GLY A 242 -6.51 -5.69 33.75
N GLU A 243 -6.19 -4.83 32.78
CA GLU A 243 -7.16 -3.93 32.16
C GLU A 243 -8.12 -4.69 31.23
N THR A 244 -9.42 -4.37 31.36
CA THR A 244 -10.47 -4.93 30.52
C THR A 244 -10.69 -4.05 29.29
N PHE A 245 -10.87 -4.66 28.12
CA PHE A 245 -11.18 -3.97 26.88
C PHE A 245 -12.23 -4.71 26.06
N ASN A 246 -13.11 -3.94 25.42
CA ASN A 246 -14.23 -4.47 24.65
C ASN A 246 -13.95 -4.50 23.13
N ASP A 247 -12.94 -3.76 22.65
CA ASP A 247 -12.65 -3.63 21.23
C ASP A 247 -11.59 -4.63 20.76
N LEU A 248 -11.99 -5.89 20.62
CA LEU A 248 -11.12 -6.97 20.10
C LEU A 248 -10.75 -6.76 18.62
N GLN A 249 -11.46 -5.90 17.89
CA GLN A 249 -11.14 -5.63 16.48
C GLN A 249 -9.86 -4.84 16.32
N SER A 250 -9.44 -4.09 17.35
CA SER A 250 -8.15 -3.39 17.41
C SER A 250 -6.95 -4.30 17.72
N TRP A 251 -7.15 -5.61 17.86
CA TRP A 251 -6.09 -6.57 18.21
C TRP A 251 -6.01 -7.70 17.19
N LEU A 252 -4.82 -8.00 16.68
CA LEU A 252 -4.56 -9.12 15.79
C LEU A 252 -4.17 -10.37 16.62
N PRO A 253 -5.07 -11.35 16.80
CA PRO A 253 -4.73 -12.62 17.45
C PRO A 253 -3.89 -13.46 16.50
N LEU A 254 -2.78 -13.99 17.00
CA LEU A 254 -1.92 -14.93 16.29
C LEU A 254 -2.19 -16.37 16.74
N SER A 255 -2.42 -16.57 18.03
CA SER A 255 -2.68 -17.89 18.63
C SER A 255 -3.79 -17.82 19.68
N LEU A 256 -4.72 -18.78 19.62
CA LEU A 256 -5.79 -19.00 20.58
C LEU A 256 -5.51 -20.24 21.43
N GLY A 257 -5.93 -20.24 22.70
CA GLY A 257 -5.79 -21.40 23.58
C GLY A 257 -4.40 -21.53 24.21
N GLY A 258 -3.64 -20.43 24.31
CA GLY A 258 -2.40 -20.38 25.10
C GLY A 258 -1.13 -20.83 24.38
N GLY A 259 -1.19 -21.21 23.10
CA GLY A 259 0.03 -21.42 22.30
C GLY A 259 0.82 -20.11 22.13
N ARG A 260 2.15 -20.18 22.11
CA ARG A 260 3.02 -19.03 21.86
C ARG A 260 3.04 -18.62 20.39
N ALA A 261 3.24 -17.33 20.13
CA ALA A 261 3.35 -16.79 18.77
C ALA A 261 4.54 -17.37 17.98
N ALA A 262 5.63 -17.75 18.65
CA ALA A 262 6.77 -18.44 18.05
C ALA A 262 7.37 -19.45 19.02
N SER A 263 7.75 -20.62 18.52
CA SER A 263 8.52 -21.62 19.26
C SER A 263 9.50 -22.35 18.34
N VAL A 264 10.68 -22.68 18.88
CA VAL A 264 11.70 -23.46 18.17
C VAL A 264 12.04 -24.70 18.99
N SER A 265 12.18 -25.82 18.30
CA SER A 265 12.75 -27.07 18.82
C SER A 265 14.04 -27.38 18.05
N GLY A 266 15.10 -27.81 18.74
CA GLY A 266 16.40 -28.14 18.12
C GLY A 266 17.28 -26.94 17.74
N GLY A 267 16.90 -25.72 18.15
CA GLY A 267 17.65 -24.49 17.92
C GLY A 267 17.21 -23.35 18.85
N GLU A 268 17.74 -22.15 18.63
CA GLU A 268 17.35 -20.93 19.34
C GLU A 268 16.93 -19.84 18.35
N ILE A 269 15.91 -19.06 18.72
CA ILE A 269 15.52 -17.86 17.98
C ILE A 269 16.59 -16.79 18.28
N ALA A 270 17.37 -16.42 17.26
CA ALA A 270 18.40 -15.39 17.40
C ALA A 270 17.79 -13.98 17.37
N ASN A 271 16.79 -13.77 16.51
CA ASN A 271 16.00 -12.55 16.44
C ASN A 271 14.61 -12.87 15.90
N ILE A 272 13.58 -12.22 16.45
CA ILE A 272 12.24 -12.22 15.86
C ILE A 272 11.69 -10.81 15.91
N ARG A 273 11.18 -10.35 14.76
CA ARG A 273 10.62 -9.02 14.60
C ARG A 273 9.28 -9.12 13.93
N TYR A 274 8.27 -8.55 14.57
CA TYR A 274 6.94 -8.37 14.03
C TYR A 274 6.78 -6.95 13.52
N SER A 275 6.35 -6.79 12.27
CA SER A 275 6.07 -5.49 11.66
C SER A 275 4.60 -5.43 11.24
N LEU A 276 3.85 -4.49 11.81
CA LEU A 276 2.53 -4.10 11.35
C LEU A 276 2.61 -2.74 10.69
N ASN A 277 2.27 -2.66 9.41
CA ASN A 277 2.17 -1.39 8.70
C ASN A 277 0.79 -1.30 8.04
N ARG A 278 0.16 -0.11 8.10
CA ARG A 278 -1.04 0.12 7.34
C ARG A 278 -0.66 0.12 5.87
N GLU A 279 -1.23 -0.81 5.12
CA GLU A 279 -1.03 -0.85 3.68
C GLU A 279 -2.22 -0.18 3.03
N VAL A 280 -1.96 0.86 2.25
CA VAL A 280 -2.95 1.47 1.37
C VAL A 280 -3.16 0.52 0.20
N LEU A 281 -3.82 -0.62 0.47
CA LEU A 281 -4.49 -1.33 -0.59
C LEU A 281 -5.81 -0.61 -0.83
N THR A 282 -5.89 0.04 -1.99
CA THR A 282 -7.18 0.33 -2.63
C THR A 282 -8.01 -0.96 -2.54
N ASN A 283 -9.32 -0.89 -2.27
CA ASN A 283 -10.28 -2.03 -2.13
C ASN A 283 -10.31 -3.05 -3.31
N TRP A 284 -9.38 -2.91 -4.23
CA TRP A 284 -9.16 -3.57 -5.49
C TRP A 284 -8.63 -5.01 -5.37
N SER A 285 -7.70 -5.31 -4.46
CA SER A 285 -7.15 -6.68 -4.30
C SER A 285 -8.22 -7.72 -3.92
N LEU A 286 -9.28 -7.27 -3.22
CA LEU A 286 -10.44 -8.09 -2.88
C LEU A 286 -11.36 -8.40 -4.06
N HIS A 287 -11.42 -7.48 -5.03
CA HIS A 287 -12.12 -7.73 -6.29
C HIS A 287 -11.23 -8.55 -7.25
N PHE A 288 -9.90 -8.50 -7.09
CA PHE A 288 -8.91 -9.25 -7.86
C PHE A 288 -9.12 -10.77 -7.80
N GLU A 289 -9.39 -11.34 -6.61
CA GLU A 289 -9.68 -12.77 -6.47
C GLU A 289 -11.02 -13.16 -7.11
N ARG A 290 -12.05 -12.31 -6.95
CA ARG A 290 -13.37 -12.56 -7.55
C ARG A 290 -13.31 -12.48 -9.09
N ILE A 291 -12.55 -11.53 -9.62
CA ILE A 291 -12.35 -11.32 -11.06
C ILE A 291 -11.44 -12.41 -11.66
N LYS A 292 -10.36 -12.81 -10.98
CA LYS A 292 -9.52 -13.95 -11.40
C LYS A 292 -10.28 -15.27 -11.46
N ARG A 293 -11.30 -15.47 -10.60
CA ARG A 293 -12.17 -16.65 -10.60
C ARG A 293 -13.41 -16.51 -11.51
N SER A 294 -13.68 -15.32 -12.07
CA SER A 294 -14.83 -15.09 -12.95
C SER A 294 -14.55 -15.63 -14.36
N PRO A 295 -15.49 -16.35 -15.00
CA PRO A 295 -15.30 -16.91 -16.34
C PRO A 295 -15.48 -15.89 -17.49
N SER A 296 -15.73 -14.61 -17.23
CA SER A 296 -15.95 -13.59 -18.26
C SER A 296 -14.71 -13.32 -19.12
N LEU A 297 -14.88 -13.28 -20.45
CA LEU A 297 -13.81 -13.01 -21.42
C LEU A 297 -13.11 -11.65 -21.19
N LEU A 298 -13.84 -10.66 -20.68
CA LEU A 298 -13.31 -9.32 -20.36
C LEU A 298 -12.35 -9.31 -19.17
N ASP A 299 -12.51 -10.23 -18.21
CA ASP A 299 -11.61 -10.37 -17.06
C ASP A 299 -10.34 -11.13 -17.46
N ARG A 300 -10.43 -12.03 -18.46
CA ARG A 300 -9.26 -12.70 -19.05
C ARG A 300 -8.37 -11.76 -19.87
N TRP A 301 -8.91 -10.67 -20.40
CA TRP A 301 -8.19 -9.70 -21.24
C TRP A 301 -7.96 -8.38 -20.49
N SER A 302 -7.78 -8.46 -19.18
CA SER A 302 -7.57 -7.30 -18.34
C SER A 302 -6.09 -7.04 -18.06
N LEU A 303 -5.71 -5.76 -17.99
CA LEU A 303 -4.34 -5.30 -17.66
C LEU A 303 -3.83 -5.81 -16.31
N PHE A 304 -4.73 -6.33 -15.48
CA PHE A 304 -4.46 -6.93 -14.19
C PHE A 304 -3.72 -8.27 -14.22
N GLN A 305 -3.61 -8.92 -15.38
CA GLN A 305 -2.79 -10.13 -15.53
C GLN A 305 -1.29 -9.82 -15.72
N LEU A 306 -0.95 -8.56 -15.98
CA LEU A 306 0.44 -8.16 -16.15
C LEU A 306 1.21 -8.28 -14.81
N PRO A 307 2.51 -8.65 -14.84
CA PRO A 307 3.35 -8.63 -13.64
C PRO A 307 3.37 -7.24 -13.00
N GLU A 308 3.56 -7.17 -11.68
CA GLU A 308 3.44 -5.92 -10.89
C GLU A 308 4.31 -4.77 -11.43
N ASP A 309 5.52 -5.06 -11.90
CA ASP A 309 6.44 -4.08 -12.50
C ASP A 309 5.88 -3.46 -13.79
N PHE A 310 5.22 -4.26 -14.62
CA PHE A 310 4.57 -3.77 -15.84
C PHE A 310 3.31 -2.97 -15.51
N GLN A 311 2.56 -3.33 -14.46
CA GLN A 311 1.36 -2.58 -14.08
C GLN A 311 1.67 -1.12 -13.75
N ARG A 312 2.74 -0.86 -12.99
CA ARG A 312 3.16 0.53 -12.68
C ARG A 312 3.46 1.33 -13.95
N THR A 313 4.14 0.70 -14.91
CA THR A 313 4.48 1.32 -16.20
C THR A 313 3.22 1.64 -17.01
N PHE A 314 2.28 0.68 -17.10
CA PHE A 314 1.03 0.85 -17.85
C PHE A 314 0.10 1.89 -17.24
N ARG A 315 0.03 2.01 -15.90
CA ARG A 315 -0.73 3.07 -15.22
C ARG A 315 -0.36 4.46 -15.72
N ILE A 316 0.92 4.69 -15.98
CA ILE A 316 1.43 5.98 -16.48
C ILE A 316 1.16 6.11 -17.98
N LEU A 317 1.44 5.05 -18.74
CA LEU A 317 1.34 5.06 -20.20
C LEU A 317 -0.11 5.36 -20.65
N LEU A 318 -1.11 4.86 -19.93
CA LEU A 318 -2.52 5.13 -20.20
C LEU A 318 -2.94 6.59 -19.96
N LEU A 319 -2.15 7.38 -19.23
CA LEU A 319 -2.44 8.80 -18.99
C LEU A 319 -1.80 9.71 -20.04
N VAL A 320 -0.86 9.20 -20.83
CA VAL A 320 -0.16 9.95 -21.89
C VAL A 320 -1.17 10.62 -22.86
N PRO A 321 -2.24 9.94 -23.33
CA PRO A 321 -3.25 10.56 -24.17
C PRO A 321 -4.01 11.71 -23.49
N ILE A 322 -4.21 11.66 -22.17
CA ILE A 322 -4.81 12.75 -21.41
C ILE A 322 -3.86 13.96 -21.38
N GLY A 323 -2.56 13.72 -21.19
CA GLY A 323 -1.55 14.76 -21.30
C GLY A 323 -1.60 15.45 -22.67
N ALA A 324 -1.71 14.67 -23.75
CA ALA A 324 -1.85 15.20 -25.10
C ALA A 324 -3.16 16.00 -25.30
N LEU A 325 -4.28 15.54 -24.72
CA LEU A 325 -5.56 16.27 -24.73
C LEU A 325 -5.42 17.63 -24.02
N MET A 326 -4.81 17.64 -22.83
CA MET A 326 -4.59 18.87 -22.08
C MET A 326 -3.71 19.88 -22.85
N ILE A 327 -2.64 19.40 -23.48
CA ILE A 327 -1.78 20.27 -24.31
C ILE A 327 -2.53 20.81 -25.51
N SER A 328 -3.34 19.96 -26.16
CA SER A 328 -4.20 20.39 -27.27
C SER A 328 -5.15 21.49 -26.82
N MET A 329 -5.75 21.37 -25.63
CA MET A 329 -6.60 22.41 -25.06
C MET A 329 -5.82 23.70 -24.74
N LEU A 330 -4.68 23.61 -24.04
CA LEU A 330 -3.85 24.77 -23.69
C LEU A 330 -3.33 25.50 -24.94
N ARG A 331 -2.97 24.76 -25.99
CA ARG A 331 -2.49 25.33 -27.25
C ARG A 331 -3.62 25.92 -28.09
N ASN A 332 -4.74 25.21 -28.26
CA ASN A 332 -5.82 25.62 -29.16
C ASN A 332 -6.75 26.65 -28.51
N LEU A 333 -7.07 26.50 -27.22
CA LEU A 333 -7.97 27.42 -26.51
C LEU A 333 -7.20 28.59 -25.90
N ALA A 334 -6.13 28.35 -25.13
CA ALA A 334 -5.40 29.42 -24.44
C ALA A 334 -4.32 30.10 -25.32
N GLY A 335 -3.70 29.37 -26.25
CA GLY A 335 -2.70 29.93 -27.16
C GLY A 335 -1.28 30.02 -26.58
N PHE A 336 -0.94 29.14 -25.62
CA PHE A 336 0.42 29.09 -25.07
C PHE A 336 1.45 28.68 -26.15
N PRO A 337 2.59 29.39 -26.27
CA PRO A 337 3.66 28.98 -27.18
C PRO A 337 4.40 27.78 -26.59
N THR A 338 4.41 26.66 -27.33
CA THR A 338 5.10 25.43 -26.94
C THR A 338 5.91 24.84 -28.10
N PHE A 339 6.90 24.00 -27.80
CA PHE A 339 7.64 23.21 -28.78
C PHE A 339 6.80 22.05 -29.31
N GLY A 340 5.75 22.38 -30.07
CA GLY A 340 4.79 21.40 -30.55
C GLY A 340 3.96 20.78 -29.42
N ILE A 341 3.35 19.63 -29.71
CA ILE A 341 2.46 18.91 -28.79
C ILE A 341 3.22 17.81 -28.04
N PHE A 342 4.15 17.13 -28.72
CA PHE A 342 4.85 15.98 -28.17
C PHE A 342 5.97 16.34 -27.17
N MET A 343 6.75 17.40 -27.41
CA MET A 343 7.90 17.69 -26.55
C MET A 343 7.49 17.98 -25.09
N PRO A 344 6.43 18.77 -24.79
CA PRO A 344 6.00 18.97 -23.41
C PRO A 344 5.56 17.67 -22.71
N VAL A 345 4.88 16.76 -23.42
CA VAL A 345 4.51 15.43 -22.87
C VAL A 345 5.77 14.62 -22.53
N LEU A 346 6.72 14.56 -23.45
CA LEU A 346 7.95 13.81 -23.25
C LEU A 346 8.78 14.40 -22.12
N MET A 347 8.86 15.73 -22.00
CA MET A 347 9.48 16.41 -20.87
C MET A 347 8.78 16.09 -19.55
N ALA A 348 7.45 16.07 -19.52
CA ALA A 348 6.69 15.66 -18.33
C ALA A 348 7.02 14.22 -17.89
N LEU A 349 7.15 13.30 -18.85
CA LEU A 349 7.59 11.92 -18.57
C LEU A 349 9.03 11.87 -18.05
N ALA A 350 9.93 12.69 -18.59
CA ALA A 350 11.31 12.78 -18.12
C ALA A 350 11.39 13.32 -16.67
N PHE A 351 10.64 14.39 -16.36
CA PHE A 351 10.57 14.97 -15.02
C PHE A 351 10.02 14.00 -13.97
N ARG A 352 9.23 13.01 -14.38
CA ARG A 352 8.71 12.00 -13.46
C ARG A 352 9.79 11.10 -12.86
N ASN A 353 10.87 10.85 -13.58
CA ASN A 353 11.95 9.99 -13.07
C ASN A 353 12.96 10.78 -12.22
N THR A 354 13.20 12.05 -12.56
CA THR A 354 14.21 12.90 -11.91
C THR A 354 13.60 13.81 -10.82
N GLY A 355 12.28 13.93 -10.77
CA GLY A 355 11.56 14.91 -9.96
C GLY A 355 11.47 16.27 -10.66
N ILE A 356 10.43 17.03 -10.35
CA ILE A 356 10.15 18.30 -11.04
C ILE A 356 11.20 19.38 -10.77
N VAL A 357 11.63 19.53 -9.52
CA VAL A 357 12.56 20.60 -9.10
C VAL A 357 13.92 20.40 -9.76
N TYR A 358 14.48 19.19 -9.62
CA TYR A 358 15.75 18.83 -10.23
C TYR A 358 15.66 18.75 -11.74
N GLY A 359 14.58 18.17 -12.28
CA GLY A 359 14.34 18.06 -13.71
C GLY A 359 14.29 19.42 -14.40
N LEU A 360 13.62 20.40 -13.79
CA LEU A 360 13.55 21.76 -14.33
C LEU A 360 14.91 22.49 -14.27
N GLY A 361 15.65 22.32 -13.17
CA GLY A 361 16.99 22.88 -13.03
C GLY A 361 17.97 22.33 -14.08
N ILE A 362 17.99 21.00 -14.25
CA ILE A 362 18.83 20.34 -15.26
C ILE A 362 18.39 20.74 -16.67
N PHE A 363 17.08 20.83 -16.92
CA PHE A 363 16.54 21.25 -18.21
C PHE A 363 17.07 22.62 -18.62
N PHE A 364 16.92 23.64 -17.78
CA PHE A 364 17.41 24.97 -18.10
C PHE A 364 18.94 25.03 -18.19
N GLY A 365 19.66 24.38 -17.27
CA GLY A 365 21.12 24.38 -17.28
C GLY A 365 21.70 23.77 -18.56
N VAL A 366 21.23 22.58 -18.93
CA VAL A 366 21.70 21.89 -20.13
C VAL A 366 21.15 22.53 -21.40
N LEU A 367 19.94 23.12 -21.39
CA LEU A 367 19.43 23.90 -22.52
C LEU A 367 20.30 25.11 -22.82
N THR A 368 20.70 25.87 -21.79
CA THR A 368 21.59 27.03 -21.94
C THR A 368 22.97 26.62 -22.44
N LEU A 369 23.56 25.57 -21.85
CA LEU A 369 24.85 25.05 -22.29
C LEU A 369 24.79 24.52 -23.73
N GLY A 370 23.78 23.71 -24.04
CA GLY A 370 23.53 23.15 -25.36
C GLY A 370 23.34 24.24 -26.42
N TYR A 371 22.58 25.29 -26.12
CA TYR A 371 22.41 26.45 -26.99
C TYR A 371 23.76 27.16 -27.26
N ALA A 372 24.58 27.37 -26.23
CA ALA A 372 25.89 28.00 -26.38
C ALA A 372 26.82 27.19 -27.30
N VAL A 373 26.92 25.88 -27.09
CA VAL A 373 27.71 24.99 -27.95
C VAL A 373 27.12 24.93 -29.36
N ARG A 374 25.79 24.93 -29.49
CA ARG A 374 25.12 24.90 -30.79
C ARG A 374 25.49 26.11 -31.65
N ARG A 375 25.57 27.29 -31.04
CA ARG A 375 26.01 28.54 -31.70
C ARG A 375 27.45 28.47 -32.20
N VAL A 376 28.31 27.69 -31.54
CA VAL A 376 29.70 27.44 -32.00
C VAL A 376 29.72 26.43 -33.14
N LEU A 377 28.98 25.32 -33.00
CA LEU A 377 28.87 24.26 -34.02
C LEU A 377 28.29 24.77 -35.34
N ASP A 378 27.39 25.76 -35.29
CA ASP A 378 26.77 26.31 -36.49
C ASP A 378 27.79 26.99 -37.42
N LYS A 379 28.86 27.57 -36.84
CA LYS A 379 29.99 28.14 -37.61
C LYS A 379 30.80 27.08 -38.36
N LEU A 380 30.66 25.81 -37.99
CA LEU A 380 31.39 24.70 -38.60
C LEU A 380 30.66 24.10 -39.81
N HIS A 381 29.49 24.64 -40.18
CA HIS A 381 28.69 24.19 -41.34
C HIS A 381 28.48 22.67 -41.42
N LEU A 382 28.26 22.03 -40.27
CA LEU A 382 28.09 20.59 -40.18
C LEU A 382 26.76 20.12 -40.77
N LEU A 383 26.79 18.93 -41.39
CA LEU A 383 25.59 18.20 -41.82
C LEU A 383 24.68 17.87 -40.61
N LEU A 384 23.37 17.73 -40.87
CA LEU A 384 22.34 17.49 -39.85
C LEU A 384 22.67 16.30 -38.92
N VAL A 385 23.08 15.17 -39.50
CA VAL A 385 23.27 13.91 -38.75
C VAL A 385 24.49 13.96 -37.82
N PRO A 386 25.70 14.32 -38.27
CA PRO A 386 26.86 14.52 -37.38
C PRO A 386 26.58 15.53 -36.26
N ARG A 387 25.84 16.60 -36.58
CA ARG A 387 25.49 17.66 -35.64
C ARG A 387 24.61 17.16 -34.49
N MET A 388 23.55 16.41 -34.78
CA MET A 388 22.69 15.83 -33.74
C MET A 388 23.46 14.83 -32.85
N SER A 389 24.42 14.10 -33.42
CA SER A 389 25.30 13.20 -32.68
C SER A 389 26.20 13.95 -31.69
N VAL A 390 26.84 15.05 -32.11
CA VAL A 390 27.65 15.89 -31.21
C VAL A 390 26.82 16.47 -30.06
N LEU A 391 25.60 16.93 -30.35
CA LEU A 391 24.68 17.41 -29.31
C LEU A 391 24.30 16.31 -28.32
N LEU A 392 24.03 15.09 -28.80
CA LEU A 392 23.74 13.96 -27.93
C LEU A 392 24.92 13.62 -27.02
N THR A 393 26.13 13.57 -27.58
CA THR A 393 27.36 13.36 -26.80
C THR A 393 27.54 14.46 -25.75
N LEU A 394 27.28 15.73 -26.09
CA LEU A 394 27.33 16.84 -25.14
C LEU A 394 26.31 16.68 -23.99
N VAL A 395 25.06 16.33 -24.32
CA VAL A 395 24.00 16.15 -23.32
C VAL A 395 24.36 15.01 -22.37
N ILE A 396 24.82 13.86 -22.91
CA ILE A 396 25.27 12.72 -22.10
C ILE A 396 26.44 13.14 -21.21
N ALA A 397 27.45 13.82 -21.76
CA ALA A 397 28.60 14.29 -20.98
C ALA A 397 28.19 15.26 -19.86
N SER A 398 27.25 16.17 -20.13
CA SER A 398 26.73 17.12 -19.15
C SER A 398 26.03 16.40 -18.00
N PHE A 399 25.21 15.39 -18.31
CA PHE A 399 24.55 14.58 -17.29
C PHE A 399 25.53 13.71 -16.49
N THR A 400 26.54 13.13 -17.14
CA THR A 400 27.61 12.39 -16.44
C THR A 400 28.33 13.30 -15.45
N LEU A 401 28.62 14.55 -15.84
CA LEU A 401 29.23 15.53 -14.95
C LEU A 401 28.31 15.87 -13.78
N VAL A 402 27.02 16.13 -14.03
CA VAL A 402 26.02 16.38 -12.98
C VAL A 402 25.89 15.18 -12.04
N ALA A 403 25.90 13.95 -12.55
CA ALA A 403 25.83 12.73 -11.73
C ALA A 403 27.09 12.55 -10.87
N LEU A 404 28.29 12.81 -11.40
CA LEU A 404 29.56 12.79 -10.67
C LEU A 404 29.61 13.85 -9.55
N VAL A 405 29.04 15.03 -9.81
CA VAL A 405 28.91 16.08 -8.79
C VAL A 405 27.87 15.67 -7.76
N GLY A 406 26.71 15.17 -8.19
CA GLY A 406 25.62 14.75 -7.32
C GLY A 406 25.98 13.61 -6.37
N SER A 407 26.82 12.66 -6.83
CA SER A 407 27.32 11.57 -5.98
C SER A 407 28.18 12.07 -4.83
N LYS A 408 28.96 13.16 -5.02
CA LYS A 408 29.71 13.81 -3.94
C LYS A 408 28.82 14.54 -2.93
N PHE A 409 27.68 15.06 -3.37
CA PHE A 409 26.72 15.76 -2.51
C PHE A 409 25.64 14.85 -1.90
N GLY A 410 25.66 13.55 -2.20
CA GLY A 410 24.70 12.57 -1.65
C GLY A 410 23.26 12.70 -2.18
N VAL A 411 23.05 13.46 -3.25
CA VAL A 411 21.73 13.68 -3.85
C VAL A 411 21.43 12.57 -4.85
N ARG A 412 20.54 11.64 -4.47
CA ARG A 412 20.23 10.43 -5.28
C ARG A 412 19.50 10.75 -6.58
N GLU A 413 18.78 11.87 -6.61
CA GLU A 413 17.99 12.36 -7.73
C GLU A 413 18.87 12.72 -8.94
N PHE A 414 20.11 13.15 -8.72
CA PHE A 414 21.08 13.39 -9.80
C PHE A 414 21.65 12.09 -10.40
N MET A 415 21.49 10.96 -9.72
CA MET A 415 21.96 9.64 -10.19
C MET A 415 20.85 8.85 -10.90
N ALA A 416 19.58 9.17 -10.65
CA ALA A 416 18.42 8.46 -11.18
C ALA A 416 18.00 8.97 -12.58
N VAL A 417 18.92 8.95 -13.54
CA VAL A 417 18.67 9.51 -14.89
C VAL A 417 18.41 8.39 -15.91
N GLY A 418 17.22 8.40 -16.50
CA GLY A 418 16.86 7.46 -17.58
C GLY A 418 17.38 7.89 -18.96
N LEU A 419 17.35 6.97 -19.93
CA LEU A 419 17.79 7.21 -21.32
C LEU A 419 16.93 8.24 -22.08
N LEU A 420 15.62 8.26 -21.81
CA LEU A 420 14.65 9.13 -22.49
C LEU A 420 14.97 10.63 -22.35
N PRO A 421 15.24 11.17 -21.15
CA PRO A 421 15.64 12.56 -20.95
C PRO A 421 16.72 13.06 -21.93
N PHE A 422 17.74 12.26 -22.24
CA PHE A 422 18.85 12.68 -23.12
C PHE A 422 18.37 12.96 -24.55
N VAL A 423 17.54 12.08 -25.10
CA VAL A 423 17.01 12.20 -26.47
C VAL A 423 16.01 13.35 -26.56
N ILE A 424 15.21 13.54 -25.52
CA ILE A 424 14.23 14.64 -25.48
C ILE A 424 14.94 15.98 -25.42
N LEU A 425 15.97 16.10 -24.59
CA LEU A 425 16.67 17.36 -24.37
C LEU A 425 17.50 17.79 -25.57
N THR A 426 18.14 16.85 -26.28
CA THR A 426 18.82 17.16 -27.57
C THR A 426 17.84 17.72 -28.60
N MET A 427 16.66 17.11 -28.73
CA MET A 427 15.61 17.60 -29.64
C MET A 427 15.07 18.97 -29.22
N VAL A 428 14.94 19.23 -27.91
CA VAL A 428 14.53 20.55 -27.41
C VAL A 428 15.60 21.62 -27.65
N ILE A 429 16.89 21.31 -27.45
CA ILE A 429 18.00 22.22 -27.76
C ILE A 429 17.97 22.60 -29.24
N GLU A 430 17.81 21.62 -30.13
CA GLU A 430 17.76 21.89 -31.57
C GLU A 430 16.56 22.78 -31.93
N ARG A 431 15.38 22.47 -31.37
CA ARG A 431 14.16 23.27 -31.63
C ARG A 431 14.26 24.68 -31.07
N PHE A 432 14.86 24.84 -29.90
CA PHE A 432 15.11 26.13 -29.27
C PHE A 432 16.10 26.96 -30.08
N PHE A 433 17.17 26.35 -30.58
CA PHE A 433 18.16 27.03 -31.42
C PHE A 433 17.54 27.51 -32.73
N VAL A 434 16.86 26.63 -33.48
CA VAL A 434 16.20 26.99 -34.74
C VAL A 434 15.17 28.11 -34.52
N LEU A 435 14.34 28.02 -33.48
CA LEU A 435 13.35 29.05 -33.19
C LEU A 435 14.00 30.39 -32.80
N THR A 436 15.13 30.35 -32.12
CA THR A 436 15.88 31.55 -31.72
C THR A 436 16.51 32.25 -32.93
N GLU A 437 16.98 31.50 -33.91
CA GLU A 437 17.50 32.04 -35.18
C GLU A 437 16.38 32.58 -36.07
N GLU A 438 15.23 31.89 -36.15
CA GLU A 438 14.10 32.28 -37.01
C GLU A 438 13.26 33.44 -36.44
N ALA A 439 12.95 33.41 -35.14
CA ALA A 439 11.99 34.32 -34.49
C ALA A 439 12.62 35.19 -33.39
N GLY A 440 13.93 35.03 -33.15
CA GLY A 440 14.67 35.77 -32.12
C GLY A 440 14.68 35.10 -30.74
N VAL A 441 15.68 35.46 -29.93
CA VAL A 441 15.93 34.91 -28.58
C VAL A 441 14.73 35.06 -27.66
N LYS A 442 14.01 36.19 -27.75
CA LYS A 442 12.85 36.47 -26.89
C LYS A 442 11.75 35.43 -27.07
N GLU A 443 11.39 35.10 -28.31
CA GLU A 443 10.36 34.10 -28.58
C GLU A 443 10.85 32.66 -28.38
N GLY A 444 12.15 32.42 -28.57
CA GLY A 444 12.80 31.19 -28.13
C GLY A 444 12.59 30.94 -26.63
N VAL A 445 12.98 31.89 -25.79
CA VAL A 445 12.87 31.79 -24.32
C VAL A 445 11.42 31.71 -23.87
N ARG A 446 10.53 32.52 -24.46
CA ARG A 446 9.09 32.49 -24.16
C ARG A 446 8.48 31.11 -24.45
N THR A 447 8.89 30.48 -25.55
CA THR A 447 8.42 29.13 -25.93
C THR A 447 9.04 28.04 -25.06
N ALA A 448 10.30 28.18 -24.64
CA ALA A 448 10.94 27.25 -23.71
C ALA A 448 10.24 27.25 -22.34
N VAL A 449 10.00 28.44 -21.78
CA VAL A 449 9.26 28.60 -20.50
C VAL A 449 7.82 28.10 -20.64
N GLY A 450 7.13 28.44 -21.74
CA GLY A 450 5.79 27.93 -22.02
C GLY A 450 5.74 26.40 -22.10
N SER A 451 6.71 25.78 -22.77
CA SER A 451 6.81 24.32 -22.86
C SER A 451 7.10 23.66 -21.51
N ALA A 452 7.96 24.27 -20.68
CA ALA A 452 8.27 23.78 -19.35
C ALA A 452 7.07 23.89 -18.39
N LEU A 453 6.32 24.99 -18.44
CA LEU A 453 5.10 25.17 -17.65
C LEU A 453 4.03 24.16 -18.05
N VAL A 454 3.84 23.94 -19.35
CA VAL A 454 2.89 22.93 -19.85
C VAL A 454 3.33 21.51 -19.47
N ALA A 455 4.63 21.22 -19.52
CA ALA A 455 5.18 19.95 -19.05
C ALA A 455 4.95 19.75 -17.54
N PHE A 456 5.08 20.81 -16.73
CA PHE A 456 4.76 20.77 -15.30
C PHE A 456 3.29 20.42 -15.04
N LEU A 457 2.34 21.13 -15.68
CA LEU A 457 0.91 20.83 -15.54
C LEU A 457 0.57 19.40 -15.99
N THR A 458 1.21 18.95 -17.07
CA THR A 458 1.09 17.58 -17.60
C THR A 458 1.64 16.55 -16.61
N PHE A 459 2.79 16.85 -16.00
CA PHE A 459 3.39 16.02 -14.97
C PHE A 459 2.48 15.88 -13.74
N GLU A 460 1.93 16.98 -13.23
CA GLU A 460 0.98 16.96 -12.10
C GLU A 460 -0.26 16.11 -12.42
N THR A 461 -0.84 16.31 -13.60
CA THR A 461 -2.01 15.55 -14.04
C THR A 461 -1.71 14.05 -14.16
N ILE A 462 -0.59 13.67 -14.76
CA ILE A 462 -0.19 12.27 -14.91
C ILE A 462 0.20 11.66 -13.56
N SER A 463 0.72 12.46 -12.62
CA SER A 463 1.15 11.98 -11.30
C SER A 463 -0.01 11.80 -10.30
N TRP A 464 -1.22 12.22 -10.66
CA TRP A 464 -2.38 12.12 -9.78
C TRP A 464 -2.89 10.67 -9.64
N GLU A 465 -2.62 10.04 -8.50
CA GLU A 465 -2.85 8.60 -8.24
C GLU A 465 -4.29 8.12 -8.52
N PRO A 466 -5.37 8.82 -8.08
CA PRO A 466 -6.74 8.40 -8.38
C PRO A 466 -7.02 8.35 -9.89
N LEU A 467 -6.43 9.26 -10.66
CA LEU A 467 -6.58 9.31 -12.11
C LEU A 467 -5.87 8.12 -12.77
N GLN A 468 -4.66 7.77 -12.30
CA GLN A 468 -3.94 6.60 -12.80
C GLN A 468 -4.74 5.32 -12.57
N LEU A 469 -5.32 5.18 -11.37
CA LEU A 469 -6.13 4.02 -11.01
C LEU A 469 -7.40 3.92 -11.85
N THR A 470 -8.07 5.05 -12.09
CA THR A 470 -9.30 5.10 -12.88
C THR A 470 -9.06 4.66 -14.33
N PHE A 471 -8.01 5.18 -14.97
CA PHE A 471 -7.68 4.81 -16.36
C PHE A 471 -7.11 3.39 -16.49
N PHE A 472 -6.44 2.89 -15.46
CA PHE A 472 -6.01 1.50 -15.42
C PHE A 472 -7.17 0.52 -15.24
N LEU A 473 -8.19 0.92 -14.45
CA LEU A 473 -9.41 0.13 -14.24
C LEU A 473 -10.34 0.15 -15.46
N TYR A 474 -10.42 1.31 -16.13
CA TYR A 474 -11.31 1.55 -17.27
C TYR A 474 -10.50 2.08 -18.47
N PRO A 475 -9.69 1.24 -19.13
CA PRO A 475 -8.91 1.65 -20.31
C PRO A 475 -9.80 2.15 -21.47
N GLU A 476 -11.08 1.76 -21.51
CA GLU A 476 -12.09 2.28 -22.44
C GLU A 476 -12.30 3.80 -22.32
N LEU A 477 -11.91 4.44 -21.21
CA LEU A 477 -11.90 5.89 -21.08
C LEU A 477 -10.99 6.56 -22.11
N LEU A 478 -9.98 5.85 -22.65
CA LEU A 478 -9.17 6.34 -23.76
C LEU A 478 -9.98 6.64 -25.02
N ALA A 479 -11.06 5.90 -25.26
CA ALA A 479 -11.97 6.19 -26.37
C ALA A 479 -12.71 7.51 -26.14
N ALA A 480 -13.14 7.80 -24.90
CA ALA A 480 -13.71 9.09 -24.54
C ALA A 480 -12.68 10.23 -24.68
N VAL A 481 -11.44 10.03 -24.22
CA VAL A 481 -10.34 11.00 -24.41
C VAL A 481 -10.11 11.29 -25.89
N SER A 482 -10.08 10.26 -26.73
CA SER A 482 -9.94 10.39 -28.18
C SER A 482 -11.13 11.16 -28.80
N ALA A 483 -12.35 10.89 -28.34
CA ALA A 483 -13.55 11.60 -28.75
C ALA A 483 -13.44 13.11 -28.45
N PHE A 484 -12.98 13.47 -27.24
CA PHE A 484 -12.70 14.86 -26.88
C PHE A 484 -11.58 15.47 -27.71
N GLN A 485 -10.53 14.71 -28.00
CA GLN A 485 -9.41 15.19 -28.81
C GLN A 485 -9.84 15.54 -30.24
N ILE A 486 -10.74 14.75 -30.84
CA ILE A 486 -11.35 15.04 -32.14
C ILE A 486 -12.18 16.33 -32.08
N LEU A 487 -12.98 16.53 -31.02
CA LEU A 487 -13.78 17.75 -30.84
C LEU A 487 -12.89 18.99 -30.73
N VAL A 488 -11.85 18.93 -29.90
CA VAL A 488 -10.87 20.02 -29.74
C VAL A 488 -10.12 20.28 -31.04
N GLY A 489 -9.80 19.24 -31.81
CA GLY A 489 -9.14 19.38 -33.12
C GLY A 489 -9.99 20.09 -34.18
N GLN A 490 -11.31 20.08 -34.04
CA GLN A 490 -12.23 20.82 -34.93
C GLN A 490 -12.55 22.23 -34.46
N TYR A 491 -12.08 22.62 -33.28
CA TYR A 491 -12.32 23.93 -32.73
C TYR A 491 -11.48 24.97 -33.47
N SER A 492 -12.12 25.71 -34.38
CA SER A 492 -11.55 26.84 -35.12
C SER A 492 -11.94 28.19 -34.50
N GLY A 493 -12.36 28.21 -33.23
CA GLY A 493 -12.77 29.45 -32.54
C GLY A 493 -11.57 30.36 -32.21
N TYR A 494 -11.86 31.61 -31.88
CA TYR A 494 -10.84 32.57 -31.45
C TYR A 494 -10.14 32.10 -30.17
N ARG A 495 -8.82 32.29 -30.09
CA ARG A 495 -8.04 31.92 -28.90
C ARG A 495 -8.42 32.86 -27.75
N LEU A 496 -8.49 32.35 -26.52
CA LEU A 496 -8.73 33.18 -25.32
C LEU A 496 -7.70 34.31 -25.20
N SER A 497 -6.44 34.05 -25.57
CA SER A 497 -5.39 35.07 -25.62
C SER A 497 -5.64 36.16 -26.66
N GLU A 498 -6.34 35.87 -27.75
CA GLU A 498 -6.73 36.86 -28.76
C GLU A 498 -7.85 37.76 -28.22
N LEU A 499 -8.82 37.20 -27.50
CA LEU A 499 -9.87 37.98 -26.81
C LEU A 499 -9.29 39.01 -25.83
N PHE A 500 -8.27 38.63 -25.04
CA PHE A 500 -7.57 39.57 -24.16
C PHE A 500 -6.75 40.62 -24.92
N ARG A 501 -6.16 40.26 -26.07
CA ARG A 501 -5.41 41.20 -26.91
C ARG A 501 -6.33 42.23 -27.57
N PHE A 502 -7.49 41.81 -28.09
CA PHE A 502 -8.46 42.70 -28.71
C PHE A 502 -9.15 43.63 -27.71
N ARG A 503 -9.37 43.17 -26.46
CA ARG A 503 -9.89 44.04 -25.39
C ARG A 503 -8.95 45.21 -25.07
N LYS A 504 -7.63 45.04 -25.22
CA LYS A 504 -6.67 46.15 -25.06
C LYS A 504 -6.71 47.17 -26.20
N ILE A 505 -7.15 46.77 -27.39
CA ILE A 505 -7.26 47.65 -28.57
C ILE A 505 -8.60 48.41 -28.55
N LEU A 506 -9.68 47.77 -28.10
CA LEU A 506 -11.01 48.39 -27.94
C LEU A 506 -11.12 49.32 -26.71
N GLY A 507 -10.19 49.23 -25.76
CA GLY A 507 -10.14 50.11 -24.59
C GLY A 507 -9.26 51.35 -24.76
N SER A 508 -8.67 51.57 -25.95
CA SER A 508 -7.82 52.73 -26.25
C SER A 508 -8.39 53.63 -27.36
N SER A 509 -9.71 53.60 -27.57
CA SER A 509 -10.44 54.53 -28.44
C SER A 509 -11.15 55.60 -27.61
#